data_AF-A0A923TCK4-F1
#
_entry.id   AF-A0A923TCK4-F1
#
_cell.length_a   1.000
_cell.length_b   1.000
_cell.length_c   1.000
_cell.angle_alpha   90.00
_cell.angle_beta   90.00
_cell.angle_gamma   90.00
#
_symmetry.space_group_name_H-M   'P 1'
#
loop_
_entity.id
_entity.type
_entity.pdbx_description
1 polymer ?
#
loop_
_entity_poly.entity_id
_entity_poly.type
_entity_poly.pdbx_seq_one_letter_code
_entity_poly.pdbx_strand_id
1 'polypeptide(L)'
;MVHILSISTNRETLRILDRLVNQNEAWTGLPAPDFASAKALLVEHDFDLALIGSGISAWEQEALAELVVETGKKTKLVPHFGGGSGLLYAEIAQALD
;
A
#
# COMPACT_ATOMS: atom_id res chain seq x y z
N MET A 1 -16.22 0.11 2.43
CA MET A 1 -15.25 1.04 1.84
C MET A 1 -13.88 0.51 2.22
N VAL A 2 -12.99 0.32 1.25
CA VAL A 2 -11.68 -0.30 1.46
C VAL A 2 -10.64 0.79 1.68
N HIS A 3 -9.86 0.70 2.75
CA HIS A 3 -8.79 1.64 3.09
C HIS A 3 -7.46 1.09 2.60
N ILE A 4 -6.81 1.82 1.69
CA ILE A 4 -5.60 1.38 1.02
C ILE A 4 -4.46 2.36 1.28
N LEU A 5 -3.33 1.85 1.76
CA LEU A 5 -2.08 2.61 1.89
C LEU A 5 -1.22 2.41 0.66
N SER A 6 -0.84 3.47 -0.06
CA SER A 6 0.08 3.39 -1.20
C SER A 6 1.49 3.80 -0.77
N ILE A 7 2.49 2.93 -0.89
CA ILE A 7 3.85 3.16 -0.41
C ILE A 7 4.83 3.17 -1.58
N SER A 8 5.57 4.25 -1.81
CA SER A 8 6.67 4.27 -2.79
C SER A 8 7.57 5.49 -2.60
N THR A 9 8.89 5.29 -2.69
CA THR A 9 9.86 6.40 -2.68
C THR A 9 9.96 7.10 -4.04
N ASN A 10 9.49 6.46 -5.12
CA ASN A 10 9.29 7.11 -6.40
C ASN A 10 7.99 7.93 -6.36
N ARG A 11 8.14 9.26 -6.31
CA ARG A 11 7.01 10.21 -6.24
C ARG A 11 6.05 10.12 -7.42
N GLU A 12 6.51 9.76 -8.61
CA GLU A 12 5.67 9.61 -9.79
C GLU A 12 4.81 8.34 -9.67
N THR A 13 5.44 7.22 -9.31
CA THR A 13 4.72 5.97 -9.01
C THR A 13 3.69 6.18 -7.91
N LEU A 14 4.07 6.81 -6.80
CA LEU A 14 3.17 7.08 -5.68
C LEU A 14 1.95 7.90 -6.11
N ARG A 15 2.14 8.96 -6.90
CA ARG A 15 1.03 9.76 -7.43
C ARG A 15 0.09 8.95 -8.31
N ILE A 16 0.62 8.05 -9.13
CA ILE A 16 -0.19 7.19 -9.99
C ILE A 16 -1.00 6.21 -9.14
N LEU A 17 -0.38 5.54 -8.16
CA LEU A 17 -1.06 4.61 -7.25
C LEU A 17 -2.17 5.32 -6.48
N ASP A 18 -1.85 6.44 -5.83
CA ASP A 18 -2.80 7.21 -5.03
C ASP A 18 -3.98 7.72 -5.86
N ARG A 19 -3.72 8.20 -7.09
CA ARG A 19 -4.78 8.59 -8.02
C ARG A 19 -5.66 7.42 -8.43
N LEU A 20 -5.07 6.27 -8.78
CA LEU A 20 -5.84 5.10 -9.24
C LEU A 20 -6.70 4.52 -8.12
N VAL A 21 -6.17 4.48 -6.90
CA VAL A 21 -6.92 4.06 -5.71
C VAL A 21 -8.12 4.98 -5.47
N ASN A 22 -7.88 6.29 -5.40
CA ASN A 22 -8.93 7.28 -5.11
C ASN A 22 -9.87 7.56 -6.29
N GLN A 23 -9.63 6.99 -7.47
CA GLN A 23 -10.57 7.03 -8.60
C GLN A 23 -11.72 6.03 -8.45
N ASN A 24 -11.57 5.03 -7.58
CA ASN A 24 -12.60 4.03 -7.32
C ASN A 24 -13.47 4.47 -6.14
N GLU A 25 -14.78 4.60 -6.36
CA GLU A 25 -15.73 5.04 -5.34
C GLU A 25 -15.82 4.10 -4.12
N ALA A 26 -15.40 2.84 -4.27
CA ALA A 26 -15.38 1.86 -3.19
C ALA A 26 -14.13 1.94 -2.31
N TRP A 27 -13.10 2.69 -2.73
CA TRP A 27 -11.78 2.73 -2.11
C TRP A 27 -11.41 4.14 -1.63
N THR A 28 -10.61 4.19 -0.59
CA THR A 28 -10.00 5.43 -0.08
C THR A 28 -8.51 5.18 0.12
N GLY A 29 -7.69 6.03 -0.50
CA GLY A 29 -6.23 5.89 -0.52
C GLY A 29 -5.52 6.92 0.35
N LEU A 30 -4.45 6.51 1.03
CA LEU A 30 -3.45 7.43 1.60
C LEU A 30 -2.06 7.14 1.04
N PRO A 31 -1.28 8.18 0.66
CA PRO A 31 0.08 7.99 0.15
C PRO A 31 1.14 8.07 1.26
N ALA A 32 2.11 7.14 1.22
CA ALA A 32 3.33 7.11 2.02
C ALA A 32 4.58 7.22 1.12
N PRO A 33 5.31 8.35 1.15
CA PRO A 33 6.47 8.56 0.29
C PRO A 33 7.76 7.88 0.73
N ASP A 34 7.79 7.28 1.92
CA ASP A 34 8.96 6.62 2.45
C ASP A 34 8.59 5.60 3.53
N PHE A 35 9.56 4.81 3.97
CA PHE A 35 9.36 3.80 5.01
C PHE A 35 8.94 4.41 6.36
N ALA A 36 9.43 5.60 6.72
CA ALA A 36 9.09 6.23 7.98
C ALA A 36 7.61 6.63 8.04
N SER A 37 7.11 7.28 6.99
CA SER A 37 5.70 7.65 6.83
C SER A 37 4.80 6.43 6.72
N ALA A 38 5.22 5.38 5.99
CA ALA A 38 4.47 4.12 5.93
C ALA A 38 4.24 3.51 7.31
N LYS A 39 5.29 3.42 8.15
CA LYS A 39 5.17 2.93 9.52
C LYS A 39 4.25 3.80 10.37
N ALA A 40 4.42 5.12 10.31
CA ALA A 40 3.59 6.05 11.09
C ALA A 40 2.11 5.87 10.74
N LEU A 41 1.78 5.81 9.45
CA LEU A 41 0.40 5.62 8.98
C LEU A 41 -0.15 4.24 9.37
N LEU A 42 0.65 3.17 9.24
CA LEU A 42 0.22 1.83 9.67
C LEU A 42 -0.06 1.75 11.17
N VAL A 43 0.62 2.54 12.00
CA VAL A 43 0.32 2.63 13.43
C VAL A 43 -0.96 3.44 13.67
N GLU A 44 -1.06 4.61 13.06
CA GLU A 44 -2.14 5.59 13.30
C GLU A 44 -3.50 5.17 12.72
N HIS A 45 -3.50 4.42 11.62
CA HIS A 45 -4.70 4.07 10.86
C HIS A 45 -4.79 2.57 10.59
N ASP A 46 -6.02 2.07 10.50
CA ASP A 46 -6.28 0.71 10.05
C ASP A 46 -6.50 0.71 8.54
N PHE A 47 -5.71 -0.11 7.85
CA PHE A 47 -5.84 -0.32 6.42
C PHE A 47 -6.22 -1.77 6.16
N ASP A 48 -7.05 -1.99 5.14
CA ASP A 48 -7.31 -3.32 4.62
C ASP A 48 -6.10 -3.84 3.84
N LEU A 49 -5.42 -2.93 3.13
CA LEU A 49 -4.35 -3.26 2.21
C LEU A 49 -3.28 -2.17 2.14
N ALA A 50 -2.01 -2.57 2.02
CA ALA A 50 -0.91 -1.66 1.69
C ALA A 50 -0.22 -2.10 0.40
N LEU A 51 -0.26 -1.24 -0.61
CA LEU A 51 0.38 -1.41 -1.91
C LEU A 51 1.82 -0.92 -1.84
N ILE A 52 2.77 -1.82 -2.03
CA ILE A 52 4.19 -1.51 -1.98
C ILE A 52 4.73 -1.34 -3.40
N GLY A 53 4.88 -0.09 -3.82
CA GLY A 53 5.48 0.29 -5.09
C GLY A 53 7.01 0.34 -5.06
N SER A 54 7.58 1.04 -6.04
CA SER A 54 9.03 1.04 -6.26
C SER A 54 9.81 1.78 -5.15
N GLY A 55 11.04 1.30 -4.94
CA GLY A 55 12.02 1.93 -4.06
C GLY A 55 11.81 1.69 -2.56
N ILE A 56 11.05 0.65 -2.20
CA ILE A 56 11.04 0.03 -0.88
C ILE A 56 11.86 -1.26 -0.96
N SER A 57 12.91 -1.35 -0.15
CA SER A 57 13.81 -2.51 -0.10
C SER A 57 13.15 -3.73 0.52
N ALA A 58 13.68 -4.93 0.26
CA ALA A 58 13.16 -6.17 0.85
C ALA A 58 13.15 -6.14 2.40
N TRP A 59 14.20 -5.58 3.01
CA TRP A 59 14.26 -5.40 4.46
C TRP A 59 13.17 -4.46 4.98
N GLU A 60 12.89 -3.36 4.28
CA GLU A 60 11.79 -2.46 4.66
C GLU A 60 10.43 -3.16 4.53
N GLN A 61 10.22 -3.99 3.51
CA GLN A 61 8.97 -4.76 3.37
C GLN A 61 8.79 -5.76 4.52
N GLU A 62 9.86 -6.46 4.90
CA GLU A 62 9.85 -7.39 6.03
C GLU A 62 9.54 -6.66 7.34
N ALA A 63 10.17 -5.51 7.58
CA ALA A 63 9.90 -4.69 8.77
C ALA A 63 8.45 -4.14 8.80
N LEU A 64 7.84 -3.83 7.65
CA LEU A 64 6.42 -3.47 7.60
C LEU A 64 5.52 -4.67 7.93
N ALA A 65 5.89 -5.87 7.48
CA ALA A 65 5.15 -7.09 7.78
C ALA A 65 5.19 -7.43 9.26
N GLU A 66 6.38 -7.35 9.87
CA GLU A 66 6.57 -7.49 11.31
C GLU A 66 5.72 -6.47 12.08
N LEU A 67 5.75 -5.19 11.68
CA LEU A 67 4.95 -4.15 12.32
C LEU A 67 3.44 -4.46 12.30
N VAL A 68 2.90 -4.93 11.16
CA VAL A 68 1.48 -5.30 11.05
C VAL A 68 1.14 -6.45 12.01
N VAL A 69 2.01 -7.46 12.11
CA VAL A 69 1.84 -8.60 13.02
C VAL A 69 1.92 -8.16 14.48
N GLU A 70 2.94 -7.37 14.85
CA GLU A 70 3.16 -6.89 16.21
C GLU A 70 2.03 -5.99 16.71
N THR A 71 1.46 -5.17 15.83
CA THR A 71 0.33 -4.29 16.15
C THR A 71 -1.02 -5.01 16.09
N GLY A 72 -1.04 -6.30 15.73
CA GLY A 72 -2.27 -7.10 15.60
C GLY A 72 -3.19 -6.64 14.47
N LYS A 73 -2.66 -5.88 13.51
CA LYS A 73 -3.42 -5.38 12.37
C LYS A 73 -3.62 -6.47 11.33
N LYS A 74 -4.67 -6.32 10.53
CA LYS A 74 -5.05 -7.27 9.47
C LYS A 74 -4.69 -6.79 8.07
N THR A 75 -3.89 -5.72 7.99
CA THR A 75 -3.51 -5.09 6.72
C THR A 75 -2.74 -6.08 5.85
N LYS A 76 -3.25 -6.35 4.65
CA LYS A 76 -2.57 -7.21 3.67
C LYS A 76 -1.49 -6.39 2.95
N LEU A 77 -0.24 -6.83 3.00
CA LEU A 77 0.86 -6.20 2.25
C LEU A 77 0.94 -6.80 0.84
N VAL A 78 0.86 -5.97 -0.19
CA VAL A 78 0.82 -6.38 -1.60
C VAL A 78 1.92 -5.67 -2.37
N PRO A 79 2.98 -6.37 -2.80
CA PRO A 79 3.99 -5.78 -3.67
C PRO A 79 3.41 -5.49 -5.06
N HIS A 80 3.64 -4.27 -5.56
CA HIS A 80 3.29 -3.85 -6.91
C HIS A 80 4.56 -3.81 -7.76
N PHE A 81 4.70 -4.78 -8.68
CA PHE A 81 5.91 -4.95 -9.49
C PHE A 81 5.95 -4.07 -10.74
N GLY A 82 4.94 -3.22 -10.96
CA GLY A 82 4.81 -2.38 -12.15
C GLY A 82 4.30 -3.16 -13.37
N GLY A 83 3.66 -2.44 -14.30
CA GLY A 83 3.13 -2.98 -15.56
C GLY A 83 1.76 -2.45 -15.97
N GLY A 84 1.28 -1.36 -15.36
CA GLY A 84 0.08 -0.62 -15.76
C GLY A 84 -1.09 -0.75 -14.79
N SER A 85 -2.16 0.01 -15.04
CA SER A 85 -3.34 0.06 -14.15
C SER A 85 -4.11 -1.26 -14.07
N GLY A 86 -4.12 -2.07 -15.13
CA GLY A 86 -4.82 -3.36 -15.14
C GLY A 86 -4.23 -4.37 -14.14
N LEU A 87 -2.91 -4.37 -13.96
CA LEU A 87 -2.24 -5.23 -12.97
C LEU A 87 -2.56 -4.77 -11.55
N LEU A 88 -2.57 -3.46 -11.31
CA LEU A 88 -2.92 -2.90 -9.99
C LEU A 88 -4.32 -3.34 -9.54
N TYR A 89 -5.32 -3.27 -10.42
CA TYR A 89 -6.68 -3.71 -10.10
C TYR A 89 -6.75 -5.21 -9.81
N ALA A 90 -6.03 -6.04 -10.57
CA ALA A 90 -5.99 -7.47 -10.35
C ALA A 90 -5.29 -7.83 -9.03
N GLU A 91 -4.20 -7.15 -8.69
CA GLU A 91 -3.46 -7.33 -7.43
C GLU A 91 -4.32 -6.95 -6.22
N ILE A 92 -5.04 -5.83 -6.29
CA ILE A 92 -5.97 -5.42 -5.23
C ILE A 92 -7.13 -6.42 -5.12
N ALA A 93 -7.75 -6.81 -6.24
CA ALA A 93 -8.87 -7.75 -6.22
C ALA A 93 -8.48 -9.11 -5.64
N GLN A 94 -7.33 -9.67 -6.08
CA GLN A 94 -6.82 -10.94 -5.55
C GLN A 94 -6.50 -10.86 -4.05
N ALA A 95 -6.05 -9.70 -3.58
CA ALA A 95 -5.78 -9.50 -2.17
C ALA A 95 -7.04 -9.24 -1.35
N LEU A 96 -8.18 -8.87 -1.94
CA LEU A 96 -9.43 -8.61 -1.22
C LEU A 96 -10.39 -9.81 -1.19
N ASP A 97 -10.26 -10.76 -2.13
CA ASP A 97 -10.86 -12.10 -2.03
C ASP A 97 -10.29 -12.91 -0.83
#